data_AF-A0A1C3E232-F1
#
_entry.id   AF-A0A1C3E232-F1
#
_cell.length_a   1.000
_cell.length_b   1.000
_cell.length_c   1.000
_cell.angle_alpha   90.00
_cell.angle_beta   90.00
_cell.angle_gamma   90.00
#
_symmetry.space_group_name_H-M   'P 1'
#
loop_
_entity.id
_entity.type
_entity.pdbx_description
1 polymer ?
#
loop_
_entity_poly.entity_id
_entity_poly.type
_entity_poly.pdbx_seq_one_letter_code
_entity_poly.pdbx_strand_id
1 'polypeptide(L)'
;EEQQASDLTITDYCQQNALSKTTFYAARSKLNASSESFVRAKVTKHVDAIEPQQPIILSISKVKVSLPPTTSASYLGQLLRELA
;
A
#
# COMPACT_ATOMS: atom_id res chain seq x y z
N GLU A 1 17.25 12.31 -17.36
CA GLU A 1 17.83 12.10 -18.69
C GLU A 1 16.79 11.41 -19.55
N GLU A 2 16.34 12.05 -20.62
CA GLU A 2 15.37 11.46 -21.56
C GLU A 2 16.14 10.69 -22.62
N GLN A 3 15.86 9.40 -22.74
CA GLN A 3 16.47 8.57 -23.80
C GLN A 3 15.86 9.00 -25.14
N GLN A 4 16.67 9.58 -26.02
CA GLN A 4 16.27 9.81 -27.40
C GLN A 4 15.94 8.47 -28.06
N ALA A 5 14.73 8.37 -28.62
CA ALA A 5 14.35 7.24 -29.45
C ALA A 5 15.28 7.21 -30.67
N SER A 6 16.10 6.17 -30.75
CA SER A 6 16.96 5.89 -31.90
C SER A 6 16.31 4.78 -32.72
N ASP A 7 16.33 4.92 -34.04
CA ASP A 7 15.84 3.89 -34.98
C ASP A 7 16.86 2.77 -35.23
N LEU A 8 18.01 2.79 -34.54
CA LEU A 8 19.01 1.73 -34.67
C LEU A 8 18.59 0.46 -33.94
N THR A 9 18.79 -0.69 -34.58
CA THR A 9 18.67 -1.97 -33.88
C THR A 9 19.84 -2.16 -32.90
N ILE A 10 19.63 -2.97 -31.86
CA ILE A 10 20.68 -3.32 -30.88
C ILE A 10 21.92 -3.90 -31.59
N THR A 11 21.73 -4.65 -32.68
CA THR A 11 22.83 -5.24 -33.45
C THR A 11 23.64 -4.16 -34.16
N ASP A 12 22.98 -3.21 -34.82
CA ASP A 12 23.66 -2.11 -35.53
C ASP A 12 24.41 -1.22 -34.56
N TYR A 13 23.79 -0.90 -33.42
CA TYR A 13 24.43 -0.13 -32.35
C TYR A 13 25.70 -0.83 -31.83
N CYS A 14 25.62 -2.14 -31.57
CA CYS A 14 26.76 -2.92 -31.12
C CYS A 14 27.87 -2.96 -32.17
N GLN A 15 27.53 -3.08 -33.45
CA GLN A 15 28.50 -3.06 -34.55
C GLN A 15 29.20 -1.70 -34.69
N GLN A 16 28.45 -0.61 -34.69
CA GLN A 16 29.00 0.75 -34.81
C GLN A 16 29.93 1.12 -33.65
N ASN A 17 29.64 0.62 -32.45
CA ASN A 17 30.40 0.93 -31.25
C ASN A 17 31.43 -0.15 -30.87
N ALA A 18 31.65 -1.16 -31.74
CA ALA A 18 32.50 -2.31 -31.46
C ALA A 18 32.20 -2.99 -30.10
N LEU A 19 30.92 -3.02 -29.72
CA LEU A 19 30.45 -3.64 -28.49
C LEU A 19 29.97 -5.07 -28.75
N SER A 20 30.18 -5.93 -27.77
CA SER A 20 29.52 -7.23 -27.76
C SER A 20 28.07 -7.08 -27.30
N LYS A 21 27.18 -7.96 -27.79
CA LYS A 21 25.79 -8.02 -27.34
C LYS A 21 25.71 -8.29 -25.83
N THR A 22 26.63 -9.09 -25.27
CA THR A 22 26.68 -9.40 -23.85
C THR A 22 27.00 -8.15 -23.02
N THR A 23 27.94 -7.32 -23.47
CA THR A 23 28.24 -6.03 -22.83
C THR A 23 27.03 -5.10 -22.85
N PHE A 24 26.33 -5.02 -23.98
CA PHE A 24 25.12 -4.21 -24.11
C PHE A 24 24.01 -4.66 -23.13
N TYR A 25 23.70 -5.96 -23.10
CA TYR A 25 22.67 -6.49 -22.20
C TYR A 25 23.07 -6.41 -20.72
N ALA A 26 24.36 -6.54 -20.40
CA ALA A 26 24.86 -6.33 -19.04
C ALA A 26 24.66 -4.88 -18.56
N ALA A 27 24.92 -3.90 -19.42
CA ALA A 27 24.66 -2.48 -19.11
C ALA A 27 23.15 -2.20 -18.97
N ARG A 28 22.34 -2.74 -19.89
CA ARG A 28 20.87 -2.62 -19.85
C ARG A 28 20.29 -3.22 -18.57
N SER A 29 20.79 -4.38 -18.14
CA SER A 29 20.36 -5.02 -16.89
C SER A 29 20.66 -4.16 -15.66
N LYS A 30 21.83 -3.52 -15.62
CA LYS A 30 22.20 -2.63 -14.51
C LYS A 30 21.34 -1.37 -14.47
N LEU A 31 21.01 -0.80 -15.64
CA LEU A 31 20.14 0.37 -15.74
C LEU A 31 18.70 0.04 -15.29
N ASN A 32 18.17 -1.11 -15.73
CA ASN A 32 16.85 -1.59 -15.30
C ASN A 32 16.81 -1.88 -13.80
N ALA A 33 17.89 -2.44 -13.23
CA ALA A 33 17.98 -2.69 -11.78
C ALA A 33 18.03 -1.37 -10.97
N SER A 34 18.61 -0.31 -11.53
CA SER A 34 18.56 1.03 -10.91
C SER A 34 17.14 1.60 -10.90
N SER A 35 16.30 1.24 -11.89
CA SER A 35 14.87 1.57 -11.92
C SER A 35 14.04 0.73 -10.93
N GLU A 36 14.55 -0.41 -10.45
CA GLU A 36 13.91 -1.23 -9.40
C GLU A 36 14.16 -0.73 -7.97
N SER A 37 14.74 0.47 -7.81
CA SER A 37 14.85 1.16 -6.51
C SER A 37 13.50 1.58 -5.88
N PHE A 38 12.38 1.15 -6.47
CA PHE A 38 11.09 1.18 -5.80
C PHE A 38 11.06 0.14 -4.69
N VAL A 39 10.78 0.60 -3.47
CA VAL A 39 10.55 -0.27 -2.31
C VAL A 39 9.43 -1.25 -2.65
N ARG A 40 9.79 -2.50 -2.97
CA ARG A 40 8.84 -3.58 -3.17
C ARG A 40 8.37 -4.09 -1.81
N ALA A 41 7.40 -3.39 -1.23
CA ALA A 41 6.74 -3.84 -0.01
C ALA A 41 5.99 -5.15 -0.29
N LYS A 42 6.54 -6.26 0.18
CA LYS A 42 5.84 -7.55 0.18
C LYS A 42 4.94 -7.58 1.40
N VAL A 43 3.62 -7.67 1.20
CA VAL A 43 2.65 -7.84 2.29
C VAL A 43 2.99 -9.16 3.00
N THR A 44 3.51 -9.08 4.23
CA THR A 44 3.96 -10.24 5.02
C THR A 44 2.87 -10.82 5.90
N LYS A 45 1.78 -10.08 6.12
CA LYS A 45 0.65 -10.50 6.94
C LYS A 45 -0.65 -10.07 6.28
N HIS A 46 -1.44 -11.04 5.86
CA HIS A 46 -2.86 -10.84 5.65
C HIS A 46 -3.48 -10.92 7.05
N VAL A 47 -3.66 -9.78 7.71
CA VAL A 47 -4.52 -9.73 8.89
C VAL A 47 -5.93 -9.86 8.36
N ASP A 48 -6.67 -10.88 8.82
CA ASP A 48 -8.09 -11.01 8.54
C ASP A 48 -8.76 -9.66 8.76
N ALA A 49 -9.57 -9.23 7.80
CA ALA A 49 -10.26 -7.96 7.87
C ALA A 49 -11.02 -7.91 9.20
N ILE A 50 -10.53 -7.11 10.15
CA ILE A 50 -11.21 -6.88 11.41
C ILE A 50 -12.49 -6.17 11.01
N GLU A 51 -13.61 -6.91 11.01
CA GLU A 51 -14.91 -6.32 10.71
C GLU A 51 -15.09 -5.14 11.67
N PRO A 52 -15.33 -3.92 11.16
CA PRO A 52 -15.41 -2.75 12.00
C PRO A 52 -16.59 -2.94 12.96
N GLN A 53 -16.28 -3.20 14.23
CA GLN A 53 -17.29 -3.37 15.26
C GLN A 53 -18.11 -2.09 15.35
N GLN A 54 -19.42 -2.21 15.14
CA GLN A 54 -20.33 -1.07 15.13
C GLN A 54 -20.41 -0.44 16.53
N PRO A 55 -20.49 0.90 16.62
CA PRO A 55 -20.64 1.58 17.90
C PRO A 55 -22.02 1.28 18.51
N ILE A 56 -22.07 1.32 19.85
CA ILE A 56 -23.33 1.21 20.60
C ILE A 56 -23.99 2.59 20.60
N ILE A 57 -25.20 2.69 20.06
CA ILE A 57 -25.94 3.96 19.99
C ILE A 57 -27.07 3.99 21.02
N LEU A 58 -27.01 4.95 21.95
CA LEU A 58 -28.07 5.24 22.90
C LEU A 58 -28.85 6.48 22.42
N SER A 59 -30.17 6.35 22.29
CA SER A 59 -31.04 7.46 21.92
C SER A 59 -31.83 7.93 23.13
N ILE A 60 -31.52 9.13 23.64
CA ILE A 60 -32.15 9.72 24.82
C ILE A 60 -32.90 10.97 24.37
N SER A 61 -34.23 10.87 24.29
CA SER A 61 -35.10 11.93 23.76
C SER A 61 -34.65 12.41 22.35
N LYS A 62 -33.99 13.58 22.27
CA LYS A 62 -33.50 14.19 21.02
C LYS A 62 -31.99 14.03 20.82
N VAL A 63 -31.29 13.40 21.76
CA VAL A 63 -29.83 13.25 21.76
C VAL A 63 -29.46 11.81 21.45
N LYS A 64 -28.43 11.63 20.62
CA LYS A 64 -27.81 10.33 20.35
C LYS A 64 -26.41 10.30 20.93
N VAL A 65 -26.13 9.32 21.76
CA VAL A 65 -24.81 9.06 22.34
C VAL A 65 -24.22 7.85 21.64
N SER A 66 -23.01 7.99 21.10
CA SER A 66 -22.26 6.92 20.45
C SER A 66 -21.15 6.44 21.38
N LEU A 67 -21.15 5.15 21.68
CA LEU A 67 -20.17 4.51 22.57
C LEU A 67 -19.33 3.48 21.80
N PRO A 68 -18.06 3.29 22.17
CA PRO A 68 -17.24 2.23 21.60
C PRO A 68 -17.85 0.83 21.83
N PRO A 69 -17.66 -0.13 20.91
CA PRO A 69 -18.09 -1.52 21.10
C PRO A 69 -17.35 -2.22 22.26
N THR A 70 -16.22 -1.66 22.69
CA THR A 70 -15.42 -2.13 23.83
C THR A 70 -15.92 -1.61 25.18
N THR A 71 -17.05 -0.89 25.22
CA THR A 71 -17.61 -0.35 26.47
C THR A 71 -18.04 -1.49 27.40
N SER A 72 -17.65 -1.43 28.68
CA SER A 72 -17.97 -2.48 29.64
C SER A 72 -19.48 -2.52 29.97
N ALA A 73 -20.00 -3.73 30.17
CA ALA A 73 -21.40 -3.95 30.54
C ALA A 73 -21.75 -3.28 31.89
N SER A 74 -20.81 -3.24 32.84
CA SER A 74 -21.00 -2.58 34.13
C SER A 74 -21.19 -1.07 33.97
N TYR A 75 -20.40 -0.42 33.11
CA TYR A 75 -20.52 1.00 32.82
C TYR A 75 -21.82 1.31 32.08
N LEU A 76 -22.19 0.51 31.07
CA LEU A 76 -23.47 0.66 30.38
C LEU A 76 -24.65 0.54 31.34
N GLY A 77 -24.62 -0.43 32.25
CA GLY A 77 -25.67 -0.60 33.26
C GLY A 77 -25.77 0.58 34.23
N GLN A 78 -24.64 1.20 34.60
CA GLN A 78 -24.65 2.42 35.41
C GLN A 78 -25.18 3.61 34.61
N LEU A 79 -24.69 3.82 33.39
CA LEU A 79 -25.11 4.90 32.51
C LEU A 79 -26.61 4.87 32.25
N LEU A 80 -27.18 3.69 31.97
CA LEU A 80 -28.61 3.54 31.76
C LEU A 80 -29.44 3.82 33.02
N ARG A 81 -28.93 3.52 34.22
CA ARG A 81 -29.63 3.85 35.48
C ARG A 81 -29.65 5.34 35.76
N GLU A 82 -28.57 6.06 35.47
CA GLU A 82 -28.48 7.51 35.68
C GLU A 82 -29.30 8.31 34.64
N LEU A 83 -29.63 7.70 33.50
CA LEU A 83 -30.36 8.33 32.40
C LEU A 83 -31.86 7.94 32.34
N ALA A 84 -32.30 6.98 33.17
CA ALA A 84 -33.68 6.52 33.27
C ALA A 84 -34.47 7.37 34.27
#